data_AF-A0A2R7SV28-F1
#
_entry.id   AF-A0A2R7SV28-F1
#
_cell.length_a   1.000
_cell.length_b   1.000
_cell.length_c   1.000
_cell.angle_alpha   90.00
_cell.angle_beta   90.00
_cell.angle_gamma   90.00
#
_symmetry.space_group_name_H-M   'P 1'
#
loop_
_entity.id
_entity.type
_entity.pdbx_description
1 polymer ?
#
loop_
_entity_poly.entity_id
_entity_poly.type
_entity_poly.pdbx_seq_one_letter_code
_entity_poly.pdbx_strand_id
1 'polypeptide(L)'
;MNQQCHRIVFNRSRGAYMAVQETASSISGAGCGQTRRTRGAQPQQAGGEEGRQFVTRLRTLAWGVLCTLGLSTMVWAQTLPLTVRADAPSGQRPVIDAAANGVPVVHIAPPSAAGVSRNVYQQFNVDAKGLILNNSASNVQTQLGGWISGNPQLGYVPARLIVNEVMGTNASILKGTIEVAGRKADVVIANPNGLLCDGCGFINTGRATLTTGTPQYSENGGLTGFSVSQGQLNIGSGGLNASNLEQLDLIARGLVIEGEVWAQNLHVLA
;
A
#
# COMPACT_ATOMS: atom_id res chain seq x y z
N MET A 1 -40.00 -66.76 18.83
CA MET A 1 -40.83 -66.19 17.74
C MET A 1 -41.77 -65.15 18.35
N ASN A 2 -41.71 -63.90 17.88
CA ASN A 2 -42.56 -62.82 18.36
C ASN A 2 -44.01 -63.08 17.91
N GLN A 3 -44.89 -63.36 18.86
CA GLN A 3 -46.24 -63.89 18.62
C GLN A 3 -47.24 -62.84 18.10
N GLN A 4 -46.81 -61.59 17.92
CA GLN A 4 -47.67 -60.49 17.44
C GLN A 4 -47.19 -59.86 16.12
N CYS A 5 -46.22 -60.45 15.42
CA CYS A 5 -45.72 -60.05 14.08
C CYS A 5 -45.56 -58.52 13.91
N HIS A 6 -44.67 -57.92 14.71
CA HIS A 6 -44.29 -56.52 14.57
C HIS A 6 -42.83 -56.42 14.14
N ARG A 7 -42.55 -55.53 13.18
CA ARG A 7 -41.20 -55.12 12.77
C ARG A 7 -40.94 -53.68 13.17
N ILE A 8 -39.68 -53.38 13.47
CA ILE A 8 -39.26 -52.02 13.76
C ILE A 8 -38.89 -51.33 12.44
N VAL A 9 -39.52 -50.18 12.16
CA VAL A 9 -39.23 -49.36 10.97
C VAL A 9 -38.83 -47.96 11.44
N PHE A 10 -37.76 -47.39 10.87
CA PHE A 10 -37.36 -46.02 11.16
C PHE A 10 -38.31 -45.02 10.51
N ASN A 11 -38.91 -44.14 11.30
CA ASN A 11 -39.76 -43.08 10.77
C ASN A 11 -38.97 -41.77 10.64
N ARG A 12 -38.68 -41.38 9.39
CA ARG A 12 -37.86 -40.22 9.06
C ARG A 12 -38.46 -38.87 9.49
N SER A 13 -39.79 -38.74 9.63
CA SER A 13 -40.42 -37.49 10.06
C SER A 13 -40.37 -37.27 11.58
N ARG A 14 -40.22 -38.35 12.35
CA ARG A 14 -40.13 -38.31 13.82
C ARG A 14 -38.73 -38.60 14.36
N GLY A 15 -37.79 -38.98 13.51
CA GLY A 15 -36.40 -39.23 13.89
C GLY A 15 -36.20 -40.42 14.83
N ALA A 16 -37.16 -41.35 14.91
CA ALA A 16 -37.12 -42.48 15.84
C ALA A 16 -37.60 -43.79 15.19
N TYR A 17 -37.19 -44.91 15.78
CA TYR A 17 -37.62 -46.26 15.42
C TYR A 17 -38.97 -46.57 16.04
N MET A 18 -39.94 -47.00 15.22
CA MET A 18 -41.30 -47.31 15.65
C MET A 18 -41.62 -48.78 15.36
N ALA A 19 -42.31 -49.45 16.29
CA ALA A 19 -42.84 -50.79 16.05
C ALA A 19 -44.11 -50.70 15.18
N VAL A 20 -44.11 -51.40 14.04
CA VAL A 20 -45.21 -51.43 13.07
C VAL A 20 -45.61 -52.90 12.86
N GLN A 21 -46.91 -53.20 12.83
CA GLN A 21 -47.38 -54.55 12.48
C GLN A 21 -46.91 -54.92 11.07
N GLU A 22 -46.36 -56.13 10.92
CA GLU A 22 -45.82 -56.63 9.65
C GLU A 22 -46.87 -56.76 8.54
N THR A 23 -48.16 -56.72 8.89
CA THR A 23 -49.32 -56.75 7.98
C THR A 23 -49.81 -55.37 7.54
N ALA A 24 -49.25 -54.27 8.05
CA ALA A 24 -49.58 -52.92 7.58
C ALA A 24 -48.84 -52.62 6.26
N SER A 25 -49.59 -52.59 5.16
CA SER A 25 -49.11 -52.14 3.85
C SER A 25 -49.31 -50.62 3.71
N SER A 26 -48.29 -49.92 3.21
CA SER A 26 -48.38 -48.49 2.94
C SER A 26 -49.32 -48.23 1.77
N ILE A 27 -50.47 -47.61 2.03
CA ILE A 27 -51.31 -46.99 1.00
C ILE A 27 -50.63 -45.68 0.57
N SER A 28 -49.66 -45.79 -0.35
CA SER A 28 -49.30 -44.78 -1.36
C SER A 28 -48.02 -45.21 -2.09
N GLY A 29 -48.22 -45.79 -3.28
CA GLY A 29 -47.32 -45.60 -4.42
C GLY A 29 -46.05 -46.45 -4.52
N ALA A 30 -46.17 -47.78 -4.53
CA ALA A 30 -45.21 -48.64 -5.23
C ALA A 30 -45.80 -50.05 -5.49
N GLY A 31 -45.83 -50.46 -6.76
CA GLY A 31 -46.07 -51.87 -7.09
C GLY A 31 -46.56 -52.11 -8.53
N CYS A 32 -45.64 -52.13 -9.49
CA CYS A 32 -45.75 -53.07 -10.61
C CYS A 32 -44.84 -54.25 -10.26
N GLY A 33 -45.45 -55.39 -9.96
CA GLY A 33 -44.75 -56.66 -9.81
C GLY A 33 -44.68 -57.38 -11.15
N GLN A 34 -43.71 -58.26 -11.30
CA GLN A 34 -43.94 -59.62 -11.79
C GLN A 34 -42.68 -60.47 -11.65
N THR A 35 -42.87 -61.60 -10.99
CA THR A 35 -42.11 -62.84 -11.14
C THR A 35 -42.42 -63.47 -12.51
N ARG A 36 -41.46 -64.20 -13.12
CA ARG A 36 -41.59 -65.64 -13.47
C ARG A 36 -40.53 -66.15 -14.49
N ARG A 37 -39.92 -67.28 -14.11
CA ARG A 37 -39.38 -68.43 -14.89
C ARG A 37 -37.99 -68.36 -15.56
N THR A 38 -37.05 -69.00 -14.87
CA THR A 38 -36.33 -70.23 -15.28
C THR A 38 -36.24 -70.59 -16.78
N ARG A 39 -35.01 -70.59 -17.30
CA ARG A 39 -34.47 -71.72 -18.07
C ARG A 39 -32.95 -71.74 -17.92
N GLY A 40 -32.42 -72.88 -17.50
CA GLY A 40 -31.00 -73.12 -17.43
C GLY A 40 -30.37 -73.23 -18.82
N ALA A 41 -29.14 -72.74 -18.92
CA ALA A 41 -28.07 -73.23 -19.77
C ALA A 41 -26.76 -72.54 -19.36
N GLN A 42 -25.95 -73.24 -18.56
CA GLN A 42 -24.49 -73.10 -18.58
C GLN A 42 -23.96 -73.82 -19.85
N PRO A 43 -22.66 -73.73 -20.19
CA PRO A 43 -21.73 -72.59 -20.17
C PRO A 43 -20.89 -72.53 -21.48
N GLN A 44 -20.25 -71.40 -21.79
CA GLN A 44 -18.98 -71.29 -22.56
C GLN A 44 -18.73 -69.79 -22.78
N GLN A 45 -17.77 -69.15 -22.12
CA GLN A 45 -16.29 -69.24 -22.20
C GLN A 45 -15.74 -67.98 -22.87
N ALA A 46 -14.77 -67.39 -22.16
CA ALA A 46 -13.65 -66.58 -22.63
C ALA A 46 -13.84 -65.09 -22.93
N GLY A 47 -12.91 -64.31 -22.37
CA GLY A 47 -12.66 -62.88 -22.59
C GLY A 47 -13.37 -62.04 -21.52
N GLY A 48 -12.72 -61.53 -20.49
CA GLY A 48 -11.47 -60.77 -20.50
C GLY A 48 -11.74 -59.57 -19.61
N GLU A 49 -10.88 -59.36 -18.62
CA GLU A 49 -11.14 -58.56 -17.43
C GLU A 49 -11.25 -57.05 -17.69
N GLU A 50 -11.74 -56.38 -16.65
CA GLU A 50 -11.53 -54.96 -16.31
C GLU A 50 -12.58 -53.94 -16.76
N GLY A 51 -13.39 -53.51 -15.80
CA GLY A 51 -14.22 -52.33 -15.99
C GLY A 51 -15.12 -52.02 -14.82
N ARG A 52 -14.60 -51.88 -13.58
CA ARG A 52 -15.40 -51.28 -12.50
C ARG A 52 -14.65 -50.80 -11.26
N GLN A 53 -13.63 -49.97 -11.41
CA GLN A 53 -13.16 -49.11 -10.32
C GLN A 53 -12.74 -47.74 -10.85
N PHE A 54 -13.70 -46.86 -11.12
CA PHE A 54 -13.37 -45.51 -11.59
C PHE A 54 -14.35 -44.43 -11.13
N VAL A 55 -14.85 -44.46 -9.88
CA VAL A 55 -15.69 -43.34 -9.41
C VAL A 55 -15.67 -43.07 -7.91
N THR A 56 -14.61 -43.39 -7.16
CA THR A 56 -14.60 -43.09 -5.70
C THR A 56 -13.25 -42.64 -5.13
N ARG A 57 -12.31 -42.18 -5.97
CA ARG A 57 -11.06 -41.55 -5.49
C ARG A 57 -10.72 -40.22 -6.16
N LEU A 58 -11.74 -39.46 -6.58
CA LEU A 58 -11.56 -38.13 -7.20
C LEU A 58 -12.32 -37.00 -6.49
N ARG A 59 -12.60 -37.17 -5.18
CA ARG A 59 -13.24 -36.12 -4.36
C ARG A 59 -12.40 -35.63 -3.17
N THR A 60 -11.31 -36.31 -2.83
CA THR A 60 -10.43 -35.90 -1.72
C THR A 60 -9.18 -35.13 -2.17
N LEU A 61 -8.90 -35.02 -3.47
CA LEU A 61 -7.77 -34.23 -3.99
C LEU A 61 -8.16 -32.82 -4.47
N ALA A 62 -9.45 -32.50 -4.58
CA ALA A 62 -9.91 -31.17 -5.00
C ALA A 62 -9.90 -30.13 -3.85
N TRP A 63 -9.87 -30.57 -2.59
CA TRP A 63 -9.81 -29.66 -1.42
C TRP A 63 -8.37 -29.36 -0.96
N GLY A 64 -7.40 -30.23 -1.29
CA GLY A 64 -5.98 -29.99 -0.95
C GLY A 64 -5.31 -28.95 -1.84
N VAL A 65 -5.72 -28.85 -3.10
CA VAL A 65 -5.15 -27.89 -4.08
C VAL A 65 -5.75 -26.49 -3.94
N LEU A 66 -6.95 -26.35 -3.35
CA LEU A 66 -7.59 -25.04 -3.14
C LEU A 66 -7.04 -24.31 -1.90
N CYS A 67 -6.38 -25.00 -0.97
CA CYS A 67 -5.79 -24.41 0.23
C CYS A 67 -4.35 -23.90 0.06
N THR A 68 -3.64 -24.26 -1.02
CA THR A 68 -2.25 -23.80 -1.24
C THR A 68 -2.13 -22.55 -2.12
N LEU A 69 -3.21 -22.13 -2.80
CA LEU A 69 -3.24 -20.92 -3.63
C LEU A 69 -3.83 -19.68 -2.90
N GLY A 70 -4.30 -19.84 -1.66
CA GLY A 70 -4.99 -18.78 -0.90
C GLY A 70 -4.11 -17.97 0.05
N LEU A 71 -2.87 -18.38 0.32
CA LEU A 71 -1.92 -17.58 1.09
C LEU A 71 -1.26 -16.53 0.20
N SER A 72 -2.06 -15.63 -0.36
CA SER A 72 -1.57 -14.30 -0.69
C SER A 72 -1.25 -13.65 0.66
N THR A 73 0.00 -13.77 1.11
CA THR A 73 0.47 -12.97 2.22
C THR A 73 0.37 -11.52 1.75
N MET A 74 -0.68 -10.82 2.22
CA MET A 74 -0.68 -9.37 2.18
C MET A 74 0.51 -8.96 3.04
N VAL A 75 1.65 -8.72 2.40
CA VAL A 75 2.74 -7.98 3.01
C VAL A 75 2.21 -6.56 3.10
N TRP A 76 1.82 -6.15 4.31
CA TRP A 76 1.56 -4.75 4.59
C TRP A 76 2.92 -4.06 4.45
N ALA A 77 3.17 -3.45 3.29
CA ALA A 77 4.33 -2.60 3.11
C ALA A 77 4.20 -1.49 4.17
N GLN A 78 5.06 -1.53 5.19
CA GLN A 78 5.14 -0.48 6.20
C GLN A 78 5.68 0.78 5.51
N THR A 79 4.77 1.57 4.93
CA THR A 79 5.11 2.89 4.39
C THR A 79 5.34 3.83 5.56
N LEU A 80 6.41 4.61 5.49
CA LEU A 80 6.61 5.65 6.48
C LEU A 80 5.48 6.67 6.36
N PRO A 81 4.96 7.19 7.47
CA PRO A 81 3.74 7.96 7.40
C PRO A 81 4.01 9.34 6.77
N LEU A 82 3.29 9.65 5.71
CA LEU A 82 3.22 10.94 5.06
C LEU A 82 1.79 11.44 5.23
N THR A 83 1.58 12.40 6.12
CA THR A 83 0.24 12.86 6.47
C THR A 83 0.16 14.38 6.43
N VAL A 84 -0.86 14.87 5.72
CA VAL A 84 -1.13 16.30 5.60
C VAL A 84 -1.77 16.81 6.88
N ARG A 85 -1.41 18.02 7.29
CA ARG A 85 -2.01 18.65 8.47
C ARG A 85 -3.46 19.05 8.19
N ALA A 86 -4.39 18.59 9.04
CA ALA A 86 -5.82 18.78 8.81
C ALA A 86 -6.26 20.26 8.94
N ASP A 87 -5.64 20.99 9.87
CA ASP A 87 -5.80 22.41 10.17
C ASP A 87 -4.82 23.31 9.40
N ALA A 88 -4.19 22.80 8.33
CA ALA A 88 -3.34 23.62 7.47
C ALA A 88 -4.14 24.82 6.91
N PRO A 89 -3.57 26.05 6.89
CA PRO A 89 -4.25 27.21 6.31
C PRO A 89 -4.67 26.97 4.86
N SER A 90 -5.75 27.64 4.44
CA SER A 90 -6.26 27.52 3.07
C SER A 90 -5.15 27.81 2.04
N GLY A 91 -5.06 26.96 1.01
CA GLY A 91 -4.03 27.07 -0.01
C GLY A 91 -2.64 26.57 0.39
N GLN A 92 -2.45 25.98 1.59
CA GLN A 92 -1.17 25.40 2.04
C GLN A 92 -1.25 23.88 2.25
N ARG A 93 -2.37 23.29 1.83
CA ARG A 93 -2.69 21.87 2.00
C ARG A 93 -2.38 21.12 0.70
N PRO A 94 -1.30 20.34 0.64
CA PRO A 94 -1.06 19.44 -0.49
C PRO A 94 -2.10 18.32 -0.55
N VAL A 95 -2.23 17.71 -1.72
CA VAL A 95 -2.99 16.47 -1.94
C VAL A 95 -2.00 15.33 -2.15
N ILE A 96 -2.19 14.23 -1.44
CA ILE A 96 -1.36 13.02 -1.58
C ILE A 96 -2.11 12.04 -2.47
N ASP A 97 -1.41 11.54 -3.47
CA ASP A 97 -1.80 10.46 -4.38
C ASP A 97 -0.62 9.47 -4.51
N ALA A 98 -0.71 8.52 -5.43
CA ALA A 98 0.37 7.61 -5.76
C ALA A 98 0.50 7.42 -7.28
N ALA A 99 1.74 7.29 -7.74
CA ALA A 99 2.02 6.87 -9.10
C ALA A 99 1.60 5.41 -9.33
N ALA A 100 1.52 4.98 -10.59
CA ALA A 100 1.07 3.62 -10.93
C ALA A 100 1.94 2.50 -10.31
N ASN A 101 3.22 2.79 -10.02
CA ASN A 101 4.14 1.87 -9.34
C ASN A 101 4.14 2.00 -7.80
N GLY A 102 3.26 2.84 -7.25
CA GLY A 102 3.08 3.02 -5.81
C GLY A 102 4.03 4.01 -5.14
N VAL A 103 4.83 4.77 -5.90
CA VAL A 103 5.60 5.91 -5.34
C VAL A 103 4.62 7.01 -4.92
N PRO A 104 4.68 7.54 -3.68
CA PRO A 104 3.83 8.65 -3.25
C PRO A 104 4.03 9.89 -4.13
N VAL A 105 2.92 10.49 -4.55
CA VAL A 105 2.89 11.75 -5.31
C VAL A 105 2.22 12.80 -4.44
N VAL A 106 2.94 13.87 -4.14
CA VAL A 106 2.43 15.07 -3.49
C VAL A 106 2.11 16.09 -4.57
N HIS A 107 0.82 16.28 -4.83
CA HIS A 107 0.35 17.47 -5.50
C HIS A 107 0.56 18.66 -4.57
N ILE A 108 1.54 19.50 -4.90
CA ILE A 108 1.90 20.65 -4.08
C ILE A 108 0.80 21.71 -4.13
N ALA A 109 0.69 22.51 -3.07
CA ALA A 109 -0.16 23.68 -3.02
C ALA A 109 0.21 24.72 -4.10
N PRO A 110 -0.75 25.58 -4.53
CA PRO A 110 -0.46 26.67 -5.45
C PRO A 110 0.64 27.59 -4.90
N PRO A 111 1.57 28.08 -5.74
CA PRO A 111 2.61 28.99 -5.27
C PRO A 111 2.03 30.38 -4.93
N SER A 112 2.67 31.04 -3.96
CA SER A 112 2.45 32.45 -3.62
C SER A 112 2.88 33.39 -4.75
N ALA A 113 2.61 34.69 -4.61
CA ALA A 113 3.10 35.72 -5.54
C ALA A 113 4.64 35.76 -5.64
N ALA A 114 5.34 35.35 -4.58
CA ALA A 114 6.79 35.19 -4.57
C ALA A 114 7.28 33.89 -5.25
N GLY A 115 6.37 33.04 -5.73
CA GLY A 115 6.70 31.76 -6.38
C GLY A 115 6.98 30.61 -5.40
N VAL A 116 6.56 30.74 -4.14
CA VAL A 116 6.78 29.73 -3.08
C VAL A 116 5.52 28.90 -2.87
N SER A 117 5.62 27.59 -3.05
CA SER A 117 4.58 26.64 -2.65
C SER A 117 4.84 26.18 -1.22
N ARG A 118 3.98 26.57 -0.28
CA ARG A 118 4.07 26.15 1.13
C ARG A 118 3.14 24.96 1.37
N ASN A 119 3.71 23.85 1.81
CA ASN A 119 3.01 22.58 2.02
C ASN A 119 3.15 22.17 3.49
N VAL A 120 2.04 22.09 4.22
CA VAL A 120 2.04 21.87 5.67
C VAL A 120 1.65 20.43 6.01
N TYR A 121 2.50 19.76 6.78
CA TYR A 121 2.36 18.35 7.13
C TYR A 121 2.23 18.12 8.63
N GLN A 122 1.47 17.09 8.99
CA GLN A 122 1.54 16.53 10.34
C GLN A 122 2.77 15.61 10.45
N GLN A 123 3.04 14.81 9.42
CA GLN A 123 4.25 13.99 9.29
C GLN A 123 4.72 14.01 7.84
N PHE A 124 6.01 14.23 7.64
CA PHE A 124 6.66 14.16 6.32
C PHE A 124 7.81 13.18 6.40
N ASN A 125 7.60 11.98 5.86
CA ASN A 125 8.60 10.95 5.76
C ASN A 125 8.70 10.48 4.30
N VAL A 126 9.89 10.04 3.92
CA VAL A 126 10.18 9.50 2.58
C VAL A 126 10.77 8.13 2.78
N ASP A 127 10.13 7.10 2.25
CA ASP A 127 10.67 5.74 2.30
C ASP A 127 11.68 5.50 1.18
N ALA A 128 12.23 4.28 1.10
CA ALA A 128 13.23 3.93 0.10
C ALA A 128 12.72 3.98 -1.36
N LYS A 129 11.39 3.97 -1.58
CA LYS A 129 10.81 4.14 -2.92
C LYS A 129 10.87 5.59 -3.39
N GLY A 130 11.11 6.53 -2.47
CA GLY A 130 11.17 7.95 -2.73
C GLY A 130 9.80 8.63 -2.67
N LEU A 131 9.77 9.88 -3.09
CA LEU A 131 8.57 10.72 -3.08
C LEU A 131 8.63 11.71 -4.25
N ILE A 132 7.50 11.97 -4.89
CA ILE A 132 7.39 12.92 -5.99
C ILE A 132 6.65 14.18 -5.52
N LEU A 133 7.25 15.35 -5.68
CA LEU A 133 6.63 16.66 -5.54
C LEU A 133 6.15 17.11 -6.93
N ASN A 134 4.84 17.09 -7.18
CA ASN A 134 4.27 17.37 -8.49
C ASN A 134 4.12 18.88 -8.76
N ASN A 135 5.11 19.46 -9.43
CA ASN A 135 5.16 20.87 -9.85
C ASN A 135 4.81 21.04 -11.35
N SER A 136 3.95 20.17 -11.89
CA SER A 136 3.49 20.21 -13.28
C SER A 136 1.98 20.42 -13.37
N ALA A 137 1.50 21.35 -14.20
CA ALA A 137 0.07 21.51 -14.48
C ALA A 137 -0.44 20.53 -15.55
N SER A 138 0.46 19.78 -16.18
CA SER A 138 0.14 18.80 -17.24
C SER A 138 0.78 17.45 -16.94
N ASN A 139 0.32 16.41 -17.61
CA ASN A 139 0.90 15.08 -17.48
C ASN A 139 2.40 15.13 -17.76
N VAL A 140 3.19 14.46 -16.92
CA VAL A 140 4.65 14.52 -16.97
C VAL A 140 5.25 13.16 -16.65
N GLN A 141 6.34 12.83 -17.34
CA GLN A 141 7.13 11.65 -17.04
C GLN A 141 8.12 11.97 -15.92
N THR A 142 8.12 11.12 -14.90
CA THR A 142 9.00 11.15 -13.73
C THR A 142 9.95 9.96 -13.75
N GLN A 143 11.08 10.09 -13.07
CA GLN A 143 12.08 9.03 -12.93
C GLN A 143 11.62 7.98 -11.92
N LEU A 144 11.04 8.41 -10.80
CA LEU A 144 10.59 7.51 -9.74
C LEU A 144 9.25 6.85 -10.06
N GLY A 145 8.29 7.58 -10.64
CA GLY A 145 6.89 7.15 -10.77
C GLY A 145 6.42 6.83 -12.19
N GLY A 146 7.26 7.04 -13.21
CA GLY A 146 6.83 7.00 -14.60
C GLY A 146 5.89 8.15 -14.95
N TRP A 147 4.92 7.93 -15.83
CA TRP A 147 3.93 8.95 -16.18
C TRP A 147 2.94 9.20 -15.03
N ILE A 148 2.82 10.46 -14.61
CA ILE A 148 1.83 10.92 -13.64
C ILE A 148 0.94 12.01 -14.25
N SER A 149 -0.26 12.18 -13.71
CA SER A 149 -1.18 13.26 -14.08
C SER A 149 -0.63 14.63 -13.64
N GLY A 150 -1.11 15.70 -14.29
CA GLY A 150 -0.86 17.06 -13.82
C GLY A 150 -1.43 17.29 -12.42
N ASN A 151 -0.79 18.17 -11.67
CA ASN A 151 -1.25 18.62 -10.37
C ASN A 151 -2.51 19.47 -10.50
N PRO A 152 -3.68 19.01 -10.00
CA PRO A 152 -4.95 19.73 -10.13
C PRO A 152 -5.01 20.98 -9.25
N GLN A 153 -4.15 21.11 -8.25
CA GLN A 153 -4.03 22.30 -7.41
C GLN A 153 -3.15 23.37 -8.08
N LEU A 154 -2.28 22.98 -9.00
CA LEU A 154 -1.35 23.90 -9.61
C LEU A 154 -2.08 24.78 -10.63
N GLY A 155 -1.94 26.10 -10.48
CA GLY A 155 -2.39 27.03 -11.50
C GLY A 155 -1.47 27.02 -12.72
N TYR A 156 -1.50 28.10 -13.51
CA TYR A 156 -0.66 28.25 -14.69
C TYR A 156 0.83 28.42 -14.39
N VAL A 157 1.17 28.88 -13.18
CA VAL A 157 2.55 29.19 -12.79
C VAL A 157 3.05 28.09 -11.84
N PRO A 158 4.08 27.33 -12.22
CA PRO A 158 4.73 26.38 -11.33
C PRO A 158 5.56 27.09 -10.25
N ALA A 159 5.74 26.43 -9.12
CA ALA A 159 6.57 26.93 -8.02
C ALA A 159 8.05 27.04 -8.44
N ARG A 160 8.74 28.04 -7.90
CA ARG A 160 10.21 28.17 -7.97
C ARG A 160 10.87 27.58 -6.73
N LEU A 161 10.15 27.60 -5.60
CA LEU A 161 10.56 27.04 -4.33
C LEU A 161 9.38 26.24 -3.74
N ILE A 162 9.66 25.01 -3.30
CA ILE A 162 8.70 24.14 -2.63
C ILE A 162 9.14 23.96 -1.17
N VAL A 163 8.36 24.48 -0.24
CA VAL A 163 8.61 24.33 1.20
C VAL A 163 7.69 23.26 1.76
N ASN A 164 8.29 22.22 2.33
CA ASN A 164 7.61 21.15 3.06
C ASN A 164 7.84 21.39 4.55
N GLU A 165 6.82 21.90 5.22
CA GLU A 165 6.88 22.32 6.62
C GLU A 165 6.13 21.32 7.49
N VAL A 166 6.87 20.65 8.38
CA VAL A 166 6.28 19.74 9.35
C VAL A 166 5.95 20.51 10.62
N MET A 167 4.70 20.37 11.01
CA MET A 167 4.09 21.15 12.05
C MET A 167 3.48 20.24 13.14
N GLY A 168 3.63 18.92 12.98
CA GLY A 168 3.42 17.92 14.02
C GLY A 168 4.59 17.84 15.01
N THR A 169 4.62 16.76 15.79
CA THR A 169 5.56 16.58 16.92
C THR A 169 6.71 15.61 16.62
N ASN A 170 6.67 14.92 15.49
CA ASN A 170 7.62 13.86 15.19
C ASN A 170 8.71 14.38 14.24
N ALA A 171 9.93 13.88 14.42
CA ALA A 171 11.01 14.07 13.46
C ALA A 171 10.68 13.43 12.10
N SER A 172 11.30 13.95 11.05
CA SER A 172 11.18 13.45 9.68
C SER A 172 12.25 12.42 9.39
N ILE A 173 11.87 11.31 8.77
CA ILE A 173 12.74 10.22 8.33
C ILE A 173 12.74 10.21 6.80
N LEU A 174 13.91 10.42 6.20
CA LEU A 174 14.13 10.51 4.76
C LEU A 174 15.09 9.40 4.33
N LYS A 175 14.54 8.33 3.74
CA LYS A 175 15.27 7.12 3.34
C LYS A 175 15.36 6.89 1.84
N GLY A 176 14.98 7.90 1.06
CA GLY A 176 14.94 7.79 -0.39
C GLY A 176 14.97 9.15 -1.07
N THR A 177 14.84 9.11 -2.39
CA THR A 177 14.99 10.30 -3.23
C THR A 177 13.70 11.10 -3.33
N ILE A 178 13.80 12.42 -3.29
CA ILE A 178 12.70 13.35 -3.51
C ILE A 178 12.82 13.92 -4.93
N GLU A 179 11.84 13.65 -5.79
CA GLU A 179 11.81 14.13 -7.16
C GLU A 179 10.84 15.29 -7.33
N VAL A 180 11.25 16.38 -7.98
CA VAL A 180 10.32 17.41 -8.46
C VAL A 180 9.84 17.04 -9.86
N ALA A 181 8.55 16.74 -10.03
CA ALA A 181 7.98 16.50 -11.34
C ALA A 181 7.66 17.81 -12.07
N GLY A 182 7.90 17.86 -13.38
CA GLY A 182 7.67 19.05 -14.18
C GLY A 182 8.81 20.06 -14.07
N ARG A 183 8.47 21.32 -13.78
CA ARG A 183 9.48 22.38 -13.76
C ARG A 183 10.39 22.26 -12.54
N LYS A 184 11.71 22.28 -12.79
CA LYS A 184 12.77 22.33 -11.76
C LYS A 184 12.45 23.42 -10.74
N ALA A 185 12.60 23.09 -9.45
CA ALA A 185 12.40 24.00 -8.34
C ALA A 185 13.43 23.73 -7.23
N ASP A 186 13.57 24.68 -6.31
CA ASP A 186 14.28 24.47 -5.06
C ASP A 186 13.36 23.77 -4.04
N VAL A 187 13.94 22.99 -3.14
CA VAL A 187 13.19 22.21 -2.14
C VAL A 187 13.70 22.49 -0.74
N VAL A 188 12.79 22.82 0.16
CA VAL A 188 13.07 22.97 1.59
C VAL A 188 12.27 21.91 2.34
N ILE A 189 12.94 21.14 3.21
CA ILE A 189 12.30 20.27 4.20
C ILE A 189 12.58 20.86 5.59
N ALA A 190 11.55 21.38 6.23
CA ALA A 190 11.64 22.04 7.52
C ALA A 190 10.87 21.26 8.59
N ASN A 191 11.59 20.76 9.60
CA ASN A 191 10.98 20.07 10.74
C ASN A 191 11.71 20.42 12.04
N PRO A 192 11.15 21.29 12.89
CA PRO A 192 11.77 21.67 14.16
C PRO A 192 12.00 20.52 15.13
N ASN A 193 11.28 19.41 15.00
CA ASN A 193 11.48 18.24 15.86
C ASN A 193 12.71 17.41 15.47
N GLY A 194 13.29 17.66 14.30
CA GLY A 194 14.48 16.96 13.80
C GLY A 194 14.26 16.26 12.46
N LEU A 195 15.39 15.85 11.88
CA LEU A 195 15.49 15.22 10.57
C LEU A 195 16.50 14.08 10.64
N LEU A 196 16.16 12.94 10.06
CA LEU A 196 17.08 11.84 9.77
C LEU A 196 17.10 11.64 8.25
N CYS A 197 18.26 11.86 7.62
CA CYS A 197 18.52 11.45 6.25
C CYS A 197 19.39 10.20 6.27
N ASP A 198 18.90 9.12 5.69
CA ASP A 198 19.57 7.82 5.66
C ASP A 198 19.39 7.19 4.28
N GLY A 199 20.21 7.63 3.31
CA GLY A 199 20.05 7.32 1.89
C GLY A 199 19.13 8.29 1.14
N CYS A 200 18.99 9.53 1.63
CA CYS A 200 18.17 10.54 0.96
C CYS A 200 18.90 11.23 -0.19
N GLY A 201 18.13 11.77 -1.15
CA GLY A 201 18.67 12.52 -2.28
C GLY A 201 17.59 13.29 -3.02
N PHE A 202 17.95 13.98 -4.10
CA PHE A 202 17.02 14.82 -4.85
C PHE A 202 17.15 14.65 -6.37
N ILE A 203 16.02 14.71 -7.07
CA ILE A 203 15.96 14.72 -8.54
C ILE A 203 15.26 16.00 -9.00
N ASN A 204 15.75 16.58 -10.10
CA ASN A 204 15.21 17.79 -10.72
C ASN A 204 15.08 18.97 -9.73
N THR A 205 16.05 19.09 -8.82
CA THR A 205 16.10 20.11 -7.78
C THR A 205 17.33 20.98 -7.98
N GLY A 206 17.21 22.31 -7.83
CA GLY A 206 18.34 23.24 -7.93
C GLY A 206 19.15 23.29 -6.64
N ARG A 207 18.50 23.81 -5.61
CA ARG A 207 18.97 23.85 -4.23
C ARG A 207 18.07 22.99 -3.34
N ALA A 208 18.70 22.22 -2.45
CA ALA A 208 17.99 21.55 -1.37
C ALA A 208 18.40 22.13 -0.02
N THR A 209 17.43 22.39 0.86
CA THR A 209 17.66 22.81 2.24
C THR A 209 16.99 21.84 3.20
N LEU A 210 17.79 21.22 4.07
CA LEU A 210 17.31 20.43 5.20
C LEU A 210 17.46 21.25 6.47
N THR A 211 16.35 21.52 7.16
CA THR A 211 16.40 22.40 8.33
C THR A 211 15.52 22.00 9.51
N THR A 212 16.04 22.23 10.72
CA THR A 212 15.25 22.17 11.97
C THR A 212 14.74 23.56 12.40
N GLY A 213 14.88 24.57 11.55
CA GLY A 213 14.31 25.89 11.78
C GLY A 213 12.86 25.99 11.33
N THR A 214 12.08 26.84 12.01
CA THR A 214 10.75 27.22 11.56
C THR A 214 10.86 28.26 10.44
N PRO A 215 10.33 28.01 9.23
CA PRO A 215 10.36 28.96 8.12
C PRO A 215 9.69 30.29 8.48
N GLN A 216 10.31 31.40 8.06
CA GLN A 216 9.75 32.74 8.18
C GLN A 216 9.35 33.24 6.79
N TYR A 217 8.18 33.88 6.70
CA TYR A 217 7.63 34.34 5.42
C TYR A 217 7.36 35.84 5.44
N SER A 218 7.57 36.49 4.31
CA SER A 218 7.14 37.86 4.03
C SER A 218 5.63 37.92 3.75
N GLU A 219 5.08 39.14 3.70
CA GLU A 219 3.66 39.38 3.40
C GLU A 219 3.22 38.78 2.05
N ASN A 220 4.11 38.76 1.05
CA ASN A 220 3.84 38.17 -0.28
C ASN A 220 4.03 36.64 -0.31
N GLY A 221 4.26 36.00 0.84
CA GLY A 221 4.48 34.56 0.97
C GLY A 221 5.86 34.11 0.48
N GLY A 222 6.84 35.00 0.38
CA GLY A 222 8.24 34.64 0.08
C GLY A 222 8.98 34.19 1.34
N LEU A 223 9.81 33.15 1.25
CA LEU A 223 10.66 32.67 2.34
C LEU A 223 11.76 33.71 2.64
N THR A 224 11.83 34.22 3.86
CA THR A 224 12.83 35.23 4.28
C THR A 224 13.95 34.66 5.13
N GLY A 225 13.74 33.49 5.74
CA GLY A 225 14.75 32.83 6.56
C GLY A 225 14.17 31.71 7.42
N PHE A 226 14.99 31.25 8.37
CA PHE A 226 14.64 30.19 9.32
C PHE A 226 14.93 30.63 10.75
N SER A 227 13.99 30.40 11.66
CA SER A 227 14.21 30.56 13.10
C SER A 227 14.57 29.21 13.70
N VAL A 228 15.85 29.01 14.03
CA VAL A 228 16.37 27.75 14.57
C VAL A 228 16.47 27.84 16.10
N SER A 229 15.72 27.00 16.80
CA SER A 229 15.74 26.96 18.27
C SER A 229 16.02 25.56 18.85
N GLN A 230 15.72 24.50 18.09
CA GLN A 230 15.79 23.11 18.54
C GLN A 230 15.92 22.14 17.36
N GLY A 231 15.93 20.84 17.67
CA GLY A 231 15.99 19.76 16.70
C GLY A 231 17.40 19.41 16.25
N GLN A 232 17.60 18.14 15.90
CA GLN A 232 18.85 17.63 15.35
C GLN A 232 18.64 17.16 13.92
N LEU A 233 19.58 17.47 13.05
CA LEU A 233 19.71 16.87 11.73
C LEU A 233 20.76 15.77 11.80
N ASN A 234 20.35 14.54 11.50
CA ASN A 234 21.20 13.36 11.50
C ASN A 234 21.36 12.87 10.06
N ILE A 235 22.59 12.74 9.59
CA ILE A 235 22.93 12.01 8.37
C ILE A 235 23.38 10.62 8.80
N GLY A 236 22.51 9.63 8.63
CA GLY A 236 22.76 8.23 8.98
C GLY A 236 23.75 7.56 8.02
N SER A 237 24.00 6.27 8.24
CA SER A 237 25.00 5.50 7.51
C SER A 237 24.71 5.33 6.01
N GLY A 238 23.45 5.43 5.58
CA GLY A 238 23.06 5.47 4.17
C GLY A 238 23.44 6.77 3.46
N GLY A 239 23.84 7.81 4.20
CA GLY A 239 24.36 9.07 3.67
C GLY A 239 23.30 9.98 3.03
N LEU A 240 23.78 11.04 2.38
CA LEU A 240 23.01 12.04 1.65
C LEU A 240 23.65 12.28 0.29
N ASN A 241 22.91 12.03 -0.80
CA ASN A 241 23.36 12.33 -2.15
C ASN A 241 22.70 13.58 -2.72
N ALA A 242 23.49 14.65 -2.82
CA ALA A 242 23.15 15.92 -3.45
C ALA A 242 24.18 16.34 -4.53
N SER A 243 24.89 15.38 -5.12
CA SER A 243 25.96 15.63 -6.10
C SER A 243 25.45 16.28 -7.41
N ASN A 244 24.17 16.12 -7.72
CA ASN A 244 23.50 16.69 -8.88
C ASN A 244 22.85 18.07 -8.62
N LEU A 245 22.93 18.58 -7.39
CA LEU A 245 22.40 19.89 -7.02
C LEU A 245 23.48 20.96 -7.14
N GLU A 246 23.03 22.18 -7.39
CA GLU A 246 23.90 23.36 -7.40
C GLU A 246 24.35 23.71 -5.98
N GLN A 247 23.47 23.48 -4.99
CA GLN A 247 23.71 23.82 -3.59
C GLN A 247 22.93 22.92 -2.63
N LEU A 248 23.59 22.50 -1.55
CA LEU A 248 22.99 21.85 -0.40
C LEU A 248 23.17 22.72 0.85
N ASP A 249 22.07 23.02 1.53
CA ASP A 249 22.09 23.75 2.80
C ASP A 249 21.60 22.85 3.94
N LEU A 250 22.43 22.68 4.97
CA LEU A 250 22.09 21.95 6.20
C LEU A 250 22.01 22.96 7.35
N ILE A 251 20.81 23.26 7.84
CA ILE A 251 20.57 24.34 8.81
C ILE A 251 19.84 23.77 10.03
N ALA A 252 20.54 23.49 11.12
CA ALA A 252 19.94 22.83 12.29
C ALA A 252 20.43 23.43 13.61
N ARG A 253 19.81 23.05 14.73
CA ARG A 253 20.37 23.39 16.06
C ARG A 253 21.52 22.45 16.46
N GLY A 254 21.53 21.25 15.90
CA GLY A 254 22.61 20.29 16.01
C GLY A 254 22.68 19.43 14.76
N LEU A 255 23.90 19.07 14.35
CA LEU A 255 24.17 18.25 13.19
C LEU A 255 25.05 17.07 13.57
N VAL A 256 24.65 15.87 13.18
CA VAL A 256 25.43 14.63 13.33
C VAL A 256 25.57 14.00 11.95
N ILE A 257 26.79 13.60 11.60
CA ILE A 257 27.10 12.99 10.31
C ILE A 257 27.80 11.67 10.58
N GLU A 258 27.12 10.56 10.27
CA GLU A 258 27.62 9.19 10.41
C GLU A 258 27.89 8.54 9.05
N GLY A 259 27.25 9.01 7.97
CA GLY A 259 27.46 8.57 6.60
C GLY A 259 28.03 9.65 5.68
N GLU A 260 28.22 9.31 4.41
CA GLU A 260 28.79 10.22 3.42
C GLU A 260 27.80 11.31 2.99
N VAL A 261 28.31 12.52 2.75
CA VAL A 261 27.54 13.64 2.18
C VAL A 261 28.17 14.03 0.86
N TRP A 262 27.44 13.87 -0.23
CA TRP A 262 27.90 14.15 -1.58
C TRP A 262 27.24 15.45 -2.07
N ALA A 263 27.99 16.52 -2.30
CA ALA A 263 27.46 17.78 -2.79
C ALA A 263 28.53 18.56 -3.56
N GLN A 264 28.10 19.38 -4.54
CA GLN A 264 29.03 20.29 -5.25
C GLN A 264 29.39 21.49 -4.37
N ASN A 265 28.37 22.11 -3.78
CA ASN A 265 28.51 23.19 -2.81
C ASN A 265 27.67 22.85 -1.58
N LEU A 266 28.32 22.86 -0.42
CA LEU A 266 27.73 22.55 0.87
C LEU A 266 27.85 23.76 1.79
N HIS A 267 26.73 24.20 2.34
CA HIS A 267 26.68 25.21 3.39
C HIS A 267 26.02 24.62 4.64
N VAL A 268 26.69 24.79 5.78
CA VAL A 268 26.28 24.20 7.05
C VAL A 268 26.18 25.30 8.11
N LEU A 269 25.06 25.33 8.83
CA LEU A 269 24.84 26.18 9.98
C LEU A 269 24.24 25.33 11.10
N ALA A 270 25.00 25.17 12.20
CA ALA A 270 24.66 24.31 13.33
C ALA A 270 25.04 24.97 14.66
#